data_AF-A0A836RP28-F1
#
_entry.id   AF-A0A836RP28-F1
#
_cell.length_a   1.000
_cell.length_b   1.000
_cell.length_c   1.000
_cell.angle_alpha   90.00
_cell.angle_beta   90.00
_cell.angle_gamma   90.00
#
_symmetry.space_group_name_H-M   'P 1'
#
loop_
_entity.id
_entity.type
_entity.pdbx_description
1 polymer ?
#
loop_
_entity_poly.entity_id
_entity_poly.type
_entity_poly.pdbx_seq_one_letter_code
_entity_poly.pdbx_strand_id
1 'polypeptide(L)'
;MLPQRISKPDLNRRSFLKATTLMAALAALPSSARRALGYAPPKEYMLGEIGNKNLYETAEIRGVCTYCSVGCGIIFYKQANKVLYQEGDPDNPLNEGKLCIKGKASIQLFGAHNPLRARTPLIRVNPKPKPEEILEARDSNELMKVLEKYKPVWKPVTWEEAFEYVMKKMREILRANADAVRVYHPYDGKICDSKKGCY
;
A
#
# COMPACT_ATOMS: atom_id res chain seq x y z
N MET A 1 26.83 -13.74 -1.69
CA MET A 1 27.67 -13.54 -0.50
C MET A 1 26.78 -13.59 0.73
N LEU A 2 26.87 -14.65 1.53
CA LEU A 2 26.15 -14.73 2.81
C LEU A 2 26.85 -13.81 3.83
N PRO A 3 26.12 -13.01 4.61
CA PRO A 3 26.72 -12.22 5.67
C PRO A 3 27.33 -13.18 6.70
N GLN A 4 28.63 -13.06 6.93
CA GLN A 4 29.30 -13.88 7.94
C GLN A 4 28.68 -13.59 9.31
N ARG A 5 28.32 -14.67 10.01
CA ARG A 5 27.75 -14.61 11.36
C ARG A 5 28.84 -14.11 12.30
N ILE A 6 28.80 -12.82 12.64
CA ILE A 6 29.71 -12.24 13.64
C ILE A 6 29.46 -12.98 14.96
N SER A 7 30.47 -13.70 15.46
CA SER A 7 30.40 -14.35 16.76
C SER A 7 30.17 -13.29 17.84
N LYS A 8 29.20 -13.52 18.73
CA LYS A 8 28.99 -12.63 19.87
C LYS A 8 30.25 -12.70 20.76
N PRO A 9 30.94 -11.57 21.03
CA PRO A 9 32.06 -11.60 21.96
C PRO A 9 31.53 -11.96 23.36
N ASP A 10 32.24 -12.86 24.04
CA ASP A 10 31.89 -13.30 25.39
C ASP A 10 32.29 -12.21 26.40
N LEU A 11 31.34 -11.33 26.72
CA LEU A 11 31.58 -10.10 27.47
C LEU A 11 31.39 -10.32 28.98
N ASN A 12 32.48 -10.61 29.69
CA ASN A 12 32.50 -10.57 31.15
C ASN A 12 32.56 -9.13 31.70
N ARG A 13 32.08 -8.90 32.93
CA ARG A 13 32.05 -7.57 33.60
C ARG A 13 33.36 -6.79 33.51
N ARG A 14 34.50 -7.49 33.67
CA ARG A 14 35.85 -6.90 33.57
C ARG A 14 36.20 -6.51 32.14
N SER A 15 35.80 -7.30 31.16
CA SER A 15 35.99 -7.02 29.73
C SER A 15 35.11 -5.86 29.27
N PHE A 16 33.88 -5.79 29.80
CA PHE A 16 32.99 -4.65 29.60
C PHE A 16 33.60 -3.36 30.13
N LEU A 17 34.04 -3.32 31.39
CA LEU A 17 34.64 -2.12 31.98
C LEU A 17 35.90 -1.66 31.23
N LYS A 18 36.74 -2.59 30.78
CA LYS A 18 37.91 -2.28 29.93
C LYS A 18 37.50 -1.72 28.57
N ALA A 19 36.46 -2.27 27.95
CA ALA A 19 35.97 -1.79 26.66
C ALA A 19 35.34 -0.39 26.80
N THR A 20 34.56 -0.15 27.86
CA THR A 20 33.92 1.15 28.09
C THR A 20 34.95 2.26 28.34
N THR A 21 36.00 2.01 29.13
CA THR A 21 37.06 3.00 29.36
C THR A 21 37.88 3.28 28.10
N LEU A 22 38.19 2.25 27.29
CA LEU A 22 38.86 2.43 26.00
C LEU A 22 38.01 3.27 25.02
N MET A 23 36.70 2.99 24.94
CA MET A 23 35.81 3.74 24.05
C MET A 23 35.59 5.18 24.52
N ALA A 24 35.52 5.42 25.83
CA ALA A 24 35.44 6.77 26.38
C ALA A 24 36.71 7.59 26.09
N ALA A 25 37.90 6.98 26.26
CA ALA A 25 39.17 7.61 25.92
C ALA A 25 39.25 7.94 24.41
N LEU A 26 38.78 7.03 23.56
CA LEU A 26 38.73 7.23 22.10
C LEU A 26 37.76 8.36 21.72
N ALA A 27 36.61 8.47 22.37
CA ALA A 27 35.62 9.53 22.13
C ALA A 27 36.12 10.92 22.54
N ALA A 28 36.96 11.01 23.58
CA ALA A 28 37.55 12.26 24.06
C ALA A 28 38.63 12.84 23.13
N LEU A 29 39.17 12.05 22.19
CA LEU A 29 40.10 12.54 21.20
C LEU A 29 39.42 13.52 20.21
N PRO A 30 40.14 14.46 19.59
CA PRO A 30 39.60 15.26 18.49
C PRO A 30 39.29 14.40 17.25
N SER A 31 38.38 14.87 16.39
CA SER A 31 37.89 14.14 15.21
C SER A 31 38.99 13.73 14.22
N SER A 32 40.05 14.54 14.10
CA SER A 32 41.23 14.24 13.29
C SER A 32 42.04 13.06 13.83
N ALA A 33 42.25 12.99 15.15
CA ALA A 33 42.97 11.89 15.80
C ALA A 33 42.17 10.57 15.75
N ARG A 34 40.84 10.64 15.89
CA ARG A 34 39.96 9.47 15.71
C ARG A 34 40.04 8.91 14.28
N ARG A 35 40.05 9.77 13.27
CA ARG A 35 40.23 9.38 11.86
C ARG A 35 41.58 8.71 11.60
N ALA A 36 42.65 9.23 12.20
CA ALA A 36 43.99 8.63 12.08
C ALA A 36 44.06 7.20 12.65
N LEU A 37 43.25 6.91 13.68
CA LEU A 37 43.10 5.57 14.27
C LEU A 37 42.12 4.67 13.51
N GLY A 38 41.65 5.06 12.32
CA GLY A 38 40.69 4.29 11.52
C GLY A 38 39.26 4.31 12.05
N TYR A 39 38.96 5.13 13.06
CA TYR A 39 37.60 5.33 13.55
C TYR A 39 36.88 6.30 12.61
N ALA A 40 36.18 5.75 11.62
CA ALA A 40 35.27 6.51 10.78
C ALA A 40 34.04 6.92 11.62
N PRO A 41 33.59 8.19 11.57
CA PRO A 41 32.30 8.54 12.15
C PRO A 41 31.22 7.63 11.53
N PRO A 42 30.14 7.32 12.28
CA PRO A 42 29.00 6.64 11.68
C PRO A 42 28.61 7.40 10.41
N LYS A 43 28.42 6.68 9.31
CA LYS A 43 27.96 7.30 8.07
C LYS A 43 26.61 7.95 8.38
N GLU A 44 26.59 9.27 8.37
CA GLU A 44 25.36 10.03 8.42
C GLU A 44 24.74 9.90 7.04
N TYR A 45 23.58 9.24 6.99
CA TYR A 45 22.86 9.02 5.75
C TYR A 45 21.84 10.13 5.59
N MET A 46 21.95 10.89 4.51
CA MET A 46 20.91 11.85 4.13
C MET A 46 19.66 11.09 3.61
N LEU A 47 18.49 11.72 3.73
CA LEU A 47 17.22 11.15 3.26
C LEU A 47 17.33 10.79 1.77
N GLY A 48 17.30 9.49 1.46
CA GLY A 48 17.41 8.98 0.09
C GLY A 48 18.74 8.32 -0.29
N GLU A 49 19.82 8.53 0.48
CA GLU A 49 21.13 7.90 0.21
C GLU A 49 21.08 6.37 0.37
N ILE A 50 20.23 5.86 1.25
CA ILE A 50 20.02 4.42 1.43
C ILE A 50 19.08 3.92 0.33
N GLY A 51 19.63 3.09 -0.56
CA GLY A 51 18.88 2.50 -1.67
C GLY A 51 18.87 3.33 -2.96
N ASN A 52 19.79 4.30 -3.08
CA ASN A 52 19.99 5.10 -4.30
C ASN A 52 18.73 5.85 -4.76
N LYS A 53 17.97 6.42 -3.82
CA LYS A 53 16.79 7.22 -4.10
C LYS A 53 17.17 8.69 -3.89
N ASN A 54 17.64 9.38 -4.91
CA ASN A 54 17.96 10.80 -4.80
C ASN A 54 16.68 11.63 -4.56
N LEU A 55 16.28 11.82 -3.29
CA LEU A 55 15.04 12.50 -2.92
C LEU A 55 15.15 14.03 -2.95
N TYR A 56 16.37 14.57 -2.96
CA TYR A 56 16.64 16.01 -2.99
C TYR A 56 16.21 16.70 -4.32
N GLU A 57 16.08 15.95 -5.41
CA GLU A 57 15.59 16.42 -6.71
C GLU A 57 14.11 16.09 -6.96
N THR A 58 13.41 15.59 -5.95
CA THR A 58 12.02 15.14 -6.11
C THR A 58 11.03 16.24 -5.78
N ALA A 59 9.91 16.25 -6.50
CA ALA A 59 8.77 17.10 -6.15
C ALA A 59 7.99 16.43 -5.01
N GLU A 60 7.68 17.21 -3.98
CA GLU A 60 6.84 16.80 -2.87
C GLU A 60 5.36 17.01 -3.18
N ILE A 61 4.53 16.03 -2.83
CA ILE A 61 3.08 16.13 -2.90
C ILE A 61 2.51 15.66 -1.57
N ARG A 62 1.83 16.55 -0.86
CA ARG A 62 1.03 16.19 0.31
C ARG A 62 -0.30 15.58 -0.13
N GLY A 63 -0.75 14.57 0.59
CA GLY A 63 -2.00 13.88 0.33
C GLY A 63 -2.51 13.13 1.57
N VAL A 64 -3.52 12.30 1.33
CA VAL A 64 -4.16 11.48 2.36
C VAL A 64 -3.95 10.01 2.03
N CYS A 65 -3.54 9.22 3.03
CA CYS A 65 -3.42 7.78 2.90
C CYS A 65 -4.82 7.14 2.80
N THR A 66 -5.11 6.49 1.67
CA THR A 66 -6.41 5.86 1.40
C THR A 66 -6.44 4.36 1.70
N TYR A 67 -5.44 3.83 2.41
CA TYR A 67 -5.37 2.39 2.68
C TYR A 67 -6.43 1.92 3.68
N CYS A 68 -6.77 2.77 4.65
CA CYS A 68 -7.83 2.53 5.62
C CYS A 68 -8.61 3.83 5.87
N SER A 69 -9.63 3.76 6.72
CA SER A 69 -10.52 4.89 7.04
C SER A 69 -9.92 5.97 7.95
N VAL A 70 -8.69 5.79 8.47
CA VAL A 70 -8.06 6.75 9.39
C VAL A 70 -7.71 8.07 8.70
N GLY A 71 -7.33 8.03 7.42
CA GLY A 71 -7.02 9.23 6.65
C GLY A 71 -5.74 9.95 7.08
N CYS A 72 -4.69 9.22 7.48
CA CYS A 72 -3.39 9.81 7.83
C CYS A 72 -2.84 10.71 6.72
N GLY A 73 -2.22 11.84 7.09
CA GLY A 73 -1.46 12.68 6.18
C GLY A 73 -0.19 11.99 5.70
N ILE A 74 0.08 12.09 4.39
CA ILE A 74 1.22 11.44 3.74
C ILE A 74 1.87 12.39 2.74
N ILE A 75 3.20 12.40 2.70
CA ILE A 75 4.00 13.12 1.73
C ILE A 75 4.56 12.11 0.73
N PHE A 76 4.34 12.37 -0.55
CA PHE A 76 4.91 11.60 -1.65
C PHE A 76 6.05 12.37 -2.30
N TYR A 77 7.19 11.71 -2.43
CA TYR A 77 8.35 12.20 -3.16
C TYR A 77 8.34 11.59 -4.55
N LYS A 78 8.12 12.41 -5.58
CA LYS A 78 8.05 11.95 -6.96
C LYS A 78 9.12 12.53 -7.85
N GLN A 79 9.54 11.73 -8.83
CA GLN A 79 10.33 12.20 -9.96
C GLN A 79 9.54 11.89 -11.23
N ALA A 80 9.29 12.92 -12.04
CA ALA A 80 8.37 12.85 -13.18
C ALA A 80 7.01 12.23 -12.79
N ASN A 81 6.65 11.08 -13.38
CA ASN A 81 5.38 10.36 -13.14
C ASN A 81 5.53 9.14 -12.21
N LYS A 82 6.62 9.04 -11.45
CA LYS A 82 6.88 7.93 -10.53
C LYS A 82 7.08 8.42 -9.09
N VAL A 83 6.31 7.87 -8.17
CA VAL A 83 6.53 8.03 -6.72
C VAL A 83 7.75 7.17 -6.35
N LEU A 84 8.79 7.78 -5.79
CA LEU A 84 10.03 7.09 -5.38
C LEU A 84 10.00 6.70 -3.91
N TYR A 85 9.41 7.56 -3.09
CA TYR A 85 9.32 7.39 -1.64
C TYR A 85 8.06 8.07 -1.09
N GLN A 86 7.71 7.69 0.14
CA GLN A 86 6.62 8.29 0.87
C GLN A 86 6.92 8.25 2.37
N GLU A 87 6.44 9.26 3.10
CA GLU A 87 6.50 9.31 4.56
C GLU A 87 5.27 10.01 5.14
N GLY A 88 5.09 9.92 6.46
CA GLY A 88 3.95 10.59 7.10
C GLY A 88 4.18 12.09 7.09
N ASP A 89 3.11 12.85 6.93
CA ASP A 89 3.16 14.31 7.02
C ASP A 89 3.34 14.77 8.47
N PRO A 90 4.48 15.37 8.86
CA PRO A 90 4.73 15.86 10.22
C PRO A 90 3.74 16.95 10.65
N ASP A 91 3.23 17.72 9.69
CA ASP A 91 2.31 18.84 9.92
C ASP A 91 0.86 18.36 10.07
N ASN A 92 0.58 17.09 9.79
CA ASN A 92 -0.78 16.56 9.86
C ASN A 92 -1.18 16.22 11.30
N PRO A 93 -2.28 16.77 11.83
CA PRO A 93 -2.68 16.61 13.23
C PRO A 93 -3.12 15.18 13.58
N LEU A 94 -3.47 14.34 12.59
CA LEU A 94 -3.93 12.97 12.85
C LEU A 94 -2.78 12.02 13.16
N ASN A 95 -1.62 12.23 12.56
CA ASN A 95 -0.53 11.26 12.61
C ASN A 95 0.86 11.84 12.89
N GLU A 96 1.07 13.16 12.81
CA GLU A 96 2.32 13.82 13.22
C GLU A 96 3.57 13.14 12.62
N GLY A 97 3.52 12.84 11.31
CA GLY A 97 4.63 12.18 10.61
C GLY A 97 4.68 10.65 10.75
N LYS A 98 3.83 10.05 11.60
CA LYS A 98 3.81 8.60 11.83
C LYS A 98 3.00 7.91 10.73
N LEU A 99 3.46 6.75 10.27
CA LEU A 99 2.69 5.86 9.40
C LEU A 99 2.77 4.43 9.93
N CYS A 100 1.62 3.74 9.93
CA CYS A 100 1.59 2.29 10.19
C CYS A 100 2.24 1.52 9.03
N ILE A 101 2.48 0.22 9.21
CA ILE A 101 3.12 -0.61 8.18
C ILE A 101 2.34 -0.62 6.86
N LYS A 102 1.01 -0.58 6.92
CA LYS A 102 0.14 -0.52 5.73
C LYS A 102 0.28 0.81 5.00
N GLY A 103 0.30 1.90 5.77
CA GLY A 103 0.54 3.25 5.26
C GLY A 103 1.92 3.38 4.63
N LYS A 104 2.97 2.78 5.22
CA LYS A 104 4.31 2.76 4.61
C LYS A 104 4.39 1.88 3.35
N ALA A 105 3.60 0.81 3.27
CA ALA A 105 3.54 -0.08 2.13
C ALA A 105 2.64 0.41 0.98
N SER A 106 1.80 1.45 1.20
CA SER A 106 0.84 1.93 0.19
C SER A 106 1.47 2.40 -1.11
N ILE A 107 2.77 2.70 -1.13
CA ILE A 107 3.53 2.99 -2.34
C ILE A 107 3.40 1.87 -3.40
N GLN A 108 3.19 0.62 -2.97
CA GLN A 108 2.97 -0.54 -3.82
C GLN A 108 1.63 -0.50 -4.58
N LEU A 109 0.73 0.45 -4.29
CA LEU A 109 -0.52 0.61 -5.03
C LEU A 109 -0.34 1.49 -6.29
N PHE A 110 0.74 2.25 -6.38
CA PHE A 110 1.02 3.06 -7.56
C PHE A 110 1.43 2.19 -8.75
N GLY A 111 0.98 2.58 -9.95
CA GLY A 111 1.16 1.77 -11.17
C GLY A 111 2.61 1.48 -11.53
N ALA A 112 3.56 2.34 -11.13
CA ALA A 112 4.99 2.12 -11.32
C ALA A 112 5.56 0.97 -10.46
N HIS A 113 4.83 0.56 -9.41
CA HIS A 113 5.23 -0.48 -8.46
C HIS A 113 4.30 -1.69 -8.48
N ASN A 114 3.18 -1.62 -9.22
CA ASN A 114 2.15 -2.66 -9.25
C ASN A 114 1.88 -3.18 -10.67
N PRO A 115 2.44 -4.34 -11.07
CA PRO A 115 2.14 -4.95 -12.36
C PRO A 115 0.69 -5.45 -12.47
N LEU A 116 0.03 -5.72 -11.34
CA LEU A 116 -1.34 -6.23 -11.28
C LEU A 116 -2.41 -5.12 -11.29
N ARG A 117 -2.01 -3.84 -11.34
CA ARG A 117 -2.96 -2.73 -11.37
C ARG A 117 -3.76 -2.74 -12.67
N ALA A 118 -5.09 -2.76 -12.56
CA ALA A 118 -5.96 -2.57 -13.71
C ALA A 118 -5.75 -1.17 -14.33
N ARG A 119 -5.41 -1.14 -15.63
CA ARG A 119 -5.09 0.10 -16.36
C ARG A 119 -6.19 0.53 -17.34
N THR A 120 -7.09 -0.38 -17.68
CA THR A 120 -8.19 -0.16 -18.63
C THR A 120 -9.47 -0.78 -18.08
N PRO A 121 -10.64 -0.25 -18.45
CA PRO A 121 -11.91 -0.90 -18.17
C PRO A 121 -11.97 -2.31 -18.78
N LEU A 122 -12.65 -3.22 -18.09
CA LEU A 122 -12.83 -4.61 -18.50
C LEU A 122 -14.31 -4.98 -18.47
N ILE A 123 -14.79 -5.68 -19.50
CA ILE A 123 -16.13 -6.27 -19.52
C ILE A 123 -16.01 -7.79 -19.49
N ARG A 124 -16.82 -8.44 -18.64
CA ARG A 124 -16.93 -9.90 -18.58
C ARG A 124 -17.73 -10.40 -19.78
N VAL A 125 -17.19 -11.36 -20.53
CA VAL A 125 -17.84 -11.90 -21.74
C VAL A 125 -18.57 -13.22 -21.54
N ASN A 126 -18.20 -14.00 -20.52
CA ASN A 126 -18.82 -15.27 -20.20
C ASN A 126 -19.96 -15.11 -19.19
N PRO A 127 -20.97 -16.01 -19.17
CA PRO A 127 -22.12 -15.90 -18.29
C PRO A 127 -21.70 -15.92 -16.81
N LYS A 128 -22.47 -15.21 -15.97
CA LYS A 128 -22.33 -15.23 -14.51
C LYS A 128 -22.97 -16.52 -13.95
N PRO A 129 -22.50 -17.03 -12.79
CA PRO A 129 -23.22 -18.05 -12.06
C PRO A 129 -24.64 -17.58 -11.77
N LYS A 130 -25.60 -18.50 -11.87
CA LYS A 130 -26.98 -18.22 -11.50
C LYS A 130 -27.09 -17.99 -9.98
N PRO A 131 -27.97 -17.08 -9.49
CA PRO A 131 -28.13 -16.85 -8.07
C PRO A 131 -28.44 -18.12 -7.29
N GLU A 132 -29.24 -19.03 -7.85
CA GLU A 132 -29.62 -20.29 -7.21
C GLU A 132 -28.39 -21.18 -6.94
N GLU A 133 -27.50 -21.33 -7.93
CA GLU A 133 -26.25 -22.11 -7.79
C GLU A 133 -25.31 -21.52 -6.72
N ILE A 134 -25.35 -20.21 -6.47
CA ILE A 134 -24.55 -19.58 -5.42
C ILE A 134 -25.17 -19.84 -4.04
N LEU A 135 -26.49 -19.71 -3.94
CA LEU A 135 -27.24 -19.84 -2.69
C LEU A 135 -27.33 -21.30 -2.21
N GLU A 136 -27.24 -22.27 -3.13
CA GLU A 136 -27.22 -23.69 -2.81
C GLU A 136 -25.90 -24.16 -2.19
N ALA A 137 -24.79 -23.45 -2.43
CA ALA A 137 -23.49 -23.81 -1.88
C ALA A 137 -23.50 -23.65 -0.35
N ARG A 138 -23.30 -24.77 0.37
CA ARG A 138 -23.38 -24.81 1.83
C ARG A 138 -22.06 -24.48 2.51
N ASP A 139 -20.95 -24.67 1.78
CA ASP A 139 -19.61 -24.41 2.28
C ASP A 139 -18.73 -23.71 1.25
N SER A 140 -17.59 -23.21 1.72
CA SER A 140 -16.64 -22.48 0.89
C SER A 140 -16.09 -23.32 -0.28
N ASN A 141 -15.95 -24.63 -0.13
CA ASN A 141 -15.42 -25.48 -1.20
C ASN A 141 -16.45 -25.66 -2.33
N GLU A 142 -17.72 -25.84 -1.99
CA GLU A 142 -18.81 -25.87 -2.97
C GLU A 142 -18.90 -24.55 -3.73
N LEU A 143 -18.84 -23.42 -3.01
CA LEU A 143 -18.84 -22.10 -3.63
C LEU A 143 -17.64 -21.93 -4.59
N MET A 144 -16.45 -22.38 -4.19
CA MET A 144 -15.27 -22.31 -5.06
C MET A 144 -15.42 -23.17 -6.32
N LYS A 145 -16.08 -24.32 -6.27
CA LYS A 145 -16.38 -25.14 -7.47
C LYS A 145 -17.30 -24.38 -8.44
N VAL A 146 -18.33 -23.70 -7.92
CA VAL A 146 -19.22 -22.85 -8.73
C VAL A 146 -18.41 -21.71 -9.35
N LEU A 147 -17.54 -21.05 -8.57
CA LEU A 147 -16.72 -19.94 -9.08
C LEU A 147 -15.69 -20.39 -10.13
N GLU A 148 -15.10 -21.58 -10.01
CA GLU A 148 -14.18 -22.12 -11.01
C GLU A 148 -14.93 -22.51 -12.30
N LYS A 149 -16.12 -23.11 -12.19
CA LYS A 149 -17.00 -23.39 -13.34
C LYS A 149 -17.33 -22.11 -14.11
N TYR A 150 -17.57 -21.01 -13.41
CA TYR A 150 -17.88 -19.71 -14.00
C TYR A 150 -16.72 -18.71 -13.89
N LYS A 151 -15.48 -19.18 -14.07
CA LYS A 151 -14.28 -18.34 -14.02
C LYS A 151 -14.41 -17.16 -14.99
N PRO A 152 -14.25 -15.91 -14.54
CA PRO A 152 -14.54 -14.75 -15.37
C PRO A 152 -13.51 -14.59 -16.48
N VAL A 153 -14.01 -14.40 -17.71
CA VAL A 153 -13.20 -14.04 -18.88
C VAL A 153 -13.43 -12.57 -19.17
N TRP A 154 -12.35 -11.79 -19.14
CA TRP A 154 -12.38 -10.33 -19.26
C TRP A 154 -11.89 -9.87 -20.62
N LYS A 155 -12.64 -8.98 -21.26
CA LYS A 155 -12.24 -8.27 -22.47
C LYS A 155 -11.91 -6.81 -22.12
N PRO A 156 -10.72 -6.28 -22.48
CA PRO A 156 -10.43 -4.86 -22.36
C PRO A 156 -11.27 -4.04 -23.34
N VAL A 157 -11.78 -2.90 -22.87
CA VAL A 157 -12.65 -1.98 -23.63
C VAL A 157 -12.29 -0.53 -23.33
N THR A 158 -12.80 0.39 -24.14
CA THR A 158 -12.66 1.84 -23.85
C THR A 158 -13.60 2.27 -22.74
N TRP A 159 -13.41 3.51 -22.26
CA TRP A 159 -14.30 4.09 -21.25
C TRP A 159 -15.71 4.33 -21.81
N GLU A 160 -15.81 4.79 -23.05
CA GLU A 160 -17.07 5.02 -23.74
C GLU A 160 -17.86 3.72 -23.86
N GLU A 161 -17.23 2.64 -24.35
CA GLU A 161 -17.84 1.32 -24.46
C GLU A 161 -18.29 0.78 -23.09
N ALA A 162 -17.47 0.97 -22.05
CA ALA A 162 -17.83 0.56 -20.69
C ALA A 162 -19.05 1.31 -20.15
N PHE A 163 -19.09 2.63 -20.32
CA PHE A 163 -20.22 3.45 -19.88
C PHE A 163 -21.49 3.11 -20.66
N GLU A 164 -21.41 2.97 -21.99
CA GLU A 164 -22.56 2.58 -22.81
C GLU A 164 -23.10 1.21 -22.38
N TYR A 165 -22.22 0.25 -22.10
CA TYR A 165 -22.63 -1.07 -21.63
C TYR A 165 -23.38 -1.00 -20.28
N VAL A 166 -22.84 -0.26 -19.31
CA VAL A 166 -23.48 -0.09 -17.99
C VAL A 166 -24.83 0.62 -18.13
N MET A 167 -24.88 1.72 -18.90
CA MET A 167 -26.10 2.50 -19.12
C MET A 167 -27.17 1.70 -19.84
N LYS A 168 -26.81 0.89 -20.84
CA LYS A 168 -27.73 -0.01 -21.53
C LYS A 168 -28.34 -1.01 -20.55
N LYS A 169 -27.52 -1.69 -19.75
CA LYS A 169 -27.98 -2.69 -18.77
C LYS A 169 -28.84 -2.07 -17.68
N MET A 170 -28.43 -0.92 -17.14
CA MET A 170 -29.18 -0.20 -16.13
C MET A 170 -30.55 0.24 -16.68
N ARG A 171 -30.62 0.73 -17.92
CA ARG A 171 -31.89 1.09 -18.58
C ARG A 171 -32.81 -0.10 -18.79
N GLU A 172 -32.27 -1.24 -19.24
CA GLU A 172 -33.02 -2.49 -19.39
C GLU A 172 -33.65 -2.91 -18.05
N ILE A 173 -32.86 -2.90 -16.97
CA ILE A 173 -33.32 -3.28 -15.62
C ILE A 173 -34.37 -2.30 -15.11
N LEU A 174 -34.12 -0.99 -15.16
CA LEU A 174 -35.04 0.03 -14.64
C LEU A 174 -36.37 0.08 -15.41
N ARG A 175 -36.35 -0.23 -16.71
CA ARG A 175 -37.60 -0.36 -17.50
C ARG A 175 -38.42 -1.57 -17.11
N ALA A 176 -37.77 -2.69 -16.76
CA ALA A 176 -38.45 -3.89 -16.31
C ALA A 176 -38.96 -3.76 -14.86
N ASN A 177 -38.15 -3.15 -13.99
CA ASN A 177 -38.49 -2.85 -12.61
C ASN A 177 -37.67 -1.65 -12.13
N ALA A 178 -38.35 -0.53 -11.90
CA ALA A 178 -37.72 0.70 -11.44
C ALA A 178 -36.99 0.57 -10.09
N ASP A 179 -37.35 -0.43 -9.27
CA ASP A 179 -36.84 -0.65 -7.91
C ASP A 179 -35.78 -1.76 -7.84
N ALA A 180 -35.31 -2.27 -8.99
CA ALA A 180 -34.37 -3.39 -9.04
C ALA A 180 -32.91 -2.99 -8.82
N VAL A 181 -32.57 -1.69 -8.88
CA VAL A 181 -31.20 -1.20 -8.70
C VAL A 181 -30.99 -0.75 -7.26
N ARG A 182 -29.96 -1.30 -6.61
CA ARG A 182 -29.57 -0.93 -5.25
C ARG A 182 -28.09 -0.56 -5.19
N VAL A 183 -27.76 0.34 -4.29
CA VAL A 183 -26.38 0.79 -4.05
C VAL A 183 -25.95 0.35 -2.67
N TYR A 184 -24.89 -0.45 -2.60
CA TYR A 184 -24.28 -0.85 -1.33
C TYR A 184 -23.29 0.22 -0.88
N HIS A 185 -23.45 0.68 0.36
CA HIS A 185 -22.54 1.62 1.00
C HIS A 185 -21.63 0.84 1.97
N PRO A 186 -20.35 0.64 1.62
CA PRO A 186 -19.48 -0.29 2.34
C PRO A 186 -19.07 0.18 3.74
N TYR A 187 -19.23 1.47 4.06
CA TYR A 187 -18.77 2.03 5.34
C TYR A 187 -19.75 1.79 6.49
N ASP A 188 -21.06 1.83 6.22
CA ASP A 188 -22.12 1.58 7.20
C ASP A 188 -22.85 0.24 6.93
N GLY A 189 -22.43 -0.49 5.89
CA GLY A 189 -22.98 -1.79 5.53
C GLY A 189 -24.40 -1.72 4.97
N LYS A 190 -24.90 -0.53 4.65
CA LYS A 190 -26.28 -0.34 4.23
C LYS A 190 -26.46 -0.58 2.75
N ILE A 191 -27.66 -1.00 2.39
CA ILE A 191 -28.11 -1.08 1.01
C ILE A 191 -29.18 0.00 0.81
N CYS A 192 -28.90 0.93 -0.10
CA CYS A 192 -29.79 2.04 -0.42
C CYS A 192 -30.60 1.74 -1.67
N ASP A 193 -31.89 2.07 -1.58
CA ASP A 193 -32.88 2.00 -2.64
C ASP A 193 -33.59 3.36 -2.75
N SER A 194 -33.91 3.77 -3.97
CA SER A 194 -34.52 5.09 -4.23
C SER A 194 -35.89 5.31 -3.55
N LYS A 195 -36.63 4.23 -3.26
CA LYS A 195 -37.96 4.31 -2.60
C LYS A 195 -37.92 4.01 -1.11
N LYS A 196 -37.09 3.05 -0.69
CA LYS A 196 -37.07 2.56 0.70
C LYS A 196 -36.00 3.25 1.57
N GLY A 197 -35.17 4.11 0.96
CA GLY A 197 -34.01 4.67 1.64
C GLY A 197 -32.94 3.60 1.89
N CYS A 198 -32.08 3.85 2.86
CA CYS A 198 -30.98 2.94 3.21
C CYS A 198 -31.35 2.10 4.43
N TYR A 199 -31.22 0.78 4.33
CA TYR A 199 -31.47 -0.19 5.39
C TYR A 199 -30.29 -1.14 5.59
#